data_AF-A0A142CU69-F1
#
_entry.id   AF-A0A142CU69-F1
#
_cell.length_a   1.000
_cell.length_b   1.000
_cell.length_c   1.000
_cell.angle_alpha   90.00
_cell.angle_beta   90.00
_cell.angle_gamma   90.00
#
_symmetry.space_group_name_H-M   'P 1'
#
loop_
_entity.id
_entity.type
_entity.pdbx_description
1 polymer ?
#
loop_
_entity_poly.entity_id
_entity_poly.type
_entity_poly.pdbx_seq_one_letter_code
_entity_poly.pdbx_strand_id
1 'polypeptide(L)'
;MEAILLVWGVRDEILRELPVEGQWLYGEYDFIAKVDFSSESEMEDFEKLLRKLVNGNTFKLMPVKLSASKTDVNGEEKITIMESVKVSAP
;
A
#
# COMPACT_ATOMS: atom_id res chain seq x y z
N MET A 1 2.57 5.01 -12.10
CA MET A 1 1.28 4.46 -11.62
C MET A 1 1.46 4.26 -10.15
N GLU A 2 0.75 5.03 -9.34
CA GLU A 2 0.97 5.03 -7.90
C GLU A 2 0.17 3.91 -7.23
N ALA A 3 0.74 3.29 -6.21
CA ALA A 3 0.08 2.32 -5.36
C ALA A 3 0.55 2.45 -3.91
N ILE A 4 -0.28 1.99 -2.99
CA ILE A 4 0.04 1.85 -1.58
C ILE A 4 0.25 0.37 -1.28
N LEU A 5 1.42 0.05 -0.72
CA LEU A 5 1.72 -1.23 -0.13
C LEU A 5 1.44 -1.18 1.37
N LEU A 6 0.64 -2.10 1.86
CA LEU A 6 0.41 -2.37 3.28
C LEU A 6 0.93 -3.76 3.61
N VAL A 7 1.62 -3.91 4.75
CA VAL A 7 2.16 -5.19 5.21
C VAL A 7 1.84 -5.36 6.70
N TRP A 8 1.47 -6.58 7.10
CA TRP A 8 1.12 -6.93 8.48
C TRP A 8 1.51 -8.37 8.82
N GLY A 9 1.80 -8.68 10.08
CA GLY A 9 2.20 -10.02 10.52
C GLY A 9 3.52 -10.51 9.92
N VAL A 10 4.39 -9.58 9.51
CA VAL A 10 5.72 -9.86 8.94
C VAL A 10 6.78 -9.41 9.94
N ARG A 11 7.82 -10.24 10.12
CA ARG A 11 8.93 -9.94 11.03
C ARG A 11 9.74 -8.74 10.53
N ASP A 12 10.28 -7.96 11.47
CA ASP A 12 11.10 -6.77 11.18
C ASP A 12 12.28 -7.05 10.22
N GLU A 13 12.88 -8.25 10.32
CA GLU A 13 13.99 -8.67 9.45
C GLU A 13 13.58 -8.68 7.98
N ILE A 14 12.39 -9.21 7.67
CA ILE A 14 11.86 -9.31 6.30
C ILE A 14 11.37 -7.94 5.82
N LEU A 15 10.79 -7.13 6.71
CA LEU A 15 10.36 -5.77 6.37
C LEU A 15 11.52 -4.89 5.91
N ARG A 16 12.72 -5.10 6.48
CA ARG A 16 13.95 -4.39 6.06
C ARG A 16 14.51 -4.86 4.72
N GLU A 17 14.14 -6.05 4.27
CA GLU A 17 14.54 -6.59 2.97
C GLU A 17 13.59 -6.18 1.83
N LEU A 18 12.47 -5.53 2.15
CA LEU A 18 11.55 -5.04 1.15
C LEU A 18 12.26 -4.01 0.26
N PRO A 19 12.19 -4.14 -1.08
CA PRO A 19 12.85 -3.23 -2.02
C PRO A 19 12.05 -1.92 -2.18
N VAL A 20 11.50 -1.38 -1.08
CA VAL A 20 10.69 -0.17 -1.06
C VAL A 20 10.95 0.63 0.21
N GLU A 21 10.90 1.95 0.09
CA GLU A 21 10.99 2.84 1.24
C GLU A 21 9.58 3.15 1.75
N GLY A 22 9.41 3.10 3.06
CA GLY A 22 8.11 3.28 3.69
C GLY A 22 8.22 3.64 5.17
N GLN A 23 7.07 3.71 5.82
CA GLN A 23 6.96 4.00 7.24
C GLN A 23 6.52 2.77 8.01
N TRP A 24 7.12 2.60 9.18
CA TRP A 24 6.70 1.60 10.16
C TRP A 24 5.41 2.08 10.82
N LEU A 25 4.47 1.15 10.97
CA LEU A 25 3.20 1.40 11.65
C LEU A 25 3.19 0.64 12.98
N TYR A 26 2.52 1.23 13.98
CA TYR A 26 2.29 0.59 15.27
C TYR A 26 0.78 0.34 15.40
N GLY A 27 0.35 -0.91 15.24
CA GLY A 27 -1.08 -1.27 15.28
C GLY A 27 -1.38 -2.57 14.54
N GLU A 28 -2.45 -2.58 13.74
CA GLU A 28 -2.86 -3.72 12.89
C GLU A 28 -1.90 -3.97 11.72
N TYR A 29 -1.20 -2.92 11.29
CA TYR A 29 -0.23 -2.95 10.20
C TYR A 29 1.17 -2.71 10.77
N ASP A 30 2.15 -3.39 10.21
CA ASP A 30 3.56 -3.24 10.59
C ASP A 30 4.29 -2.24 9.68
N PHE A 31 3.85 -2.12 8.42
CA PHE A 31 4.54 -1.28 7.43
C PHE A 31 3.60 -0.77 6.34
N ILE A 32 3.83 0.48 5.92
CA ILE A 32 3.17 1.13 4.79
C ILE A 32 4.20 1.79 3.88
N ALA A 33 4.11 1.56 2.57
CA ALA A 33 4.94 2.23 1.58
C ALA A 33 4.10 2.76 0.43
N LYS A 34 4.53 3.91 -0.11
CA LYS A 34 4.03 4.42 -1.39
C LYS A 34 5.01 3.99 -2.47
N VAL A 35 4.50 3.28 -3.46
CA VAL A 35 5.27 2.77 -4.60
C VAL A 35 4.74 3.38 -5.89
N ASP A 36 5.64 3.75 -6.79
CA ASP A 36 5.28 4.15 -8.14
C ASP A 36 5.81 3.11 -9.13
N PHE A 37 4.94 2.68 -10.03
CA PHE A 37 5.23 1.70 -11.06
C PHE A 37 5.18 2.33 -12.45
N SER A 38 6.13 2.00 -13.31
CA SER A 38 6.16 2.48 -14.69
C SER A 38 5.00 1.94 -15.53
N SER A 39 4.45 0.77 -15.17
CA SER A 39 3.40 0.07 -15.90
C SER A 39 2.65 -0.94 -15.02
N GLU A 40 1.47 -1.37 -15.45
CA GLU A 40 0.69 -2.41 -14.76
C GLU A 40 1.46 -3.73 -14.64
N SER A 41 2.20 -4.12 -15.67
CA SER A 41 3.05 -5.33 -15.64
C SER A 41 4.14 -5.27 -14.56
N GLU A 42 4.73 -4.09 -14.33
CA GLU A 42 5.75 -3.90 -13.28
C GLU A 42 5.13 -4.06 -11.88
N MET A 43 3.90 -3.60 -11.70
CA MET A 43 3.12 -3.82 -10.48
C MET A 43 2.80 -5.30 -10.25
N GLU A 44 2.43 -6.05 -11.29
CA GLU A 44 2.19 -7.50 -11.20
C GLU A 44 3.47 -8.27 -10.85
N ASP A 45 4.61 -7.91 -11.43
CA ASP A 45 5.90 -8.53 -11.10
C ASP A 45 6.33 -8.19 -9.66
N PHE A 46 6.07 -6.97 -9.21
CA PHE A 46 6.29 -6.58 -7.82
C PHE A 46 5.39 -7.37 -6.86
N GLU A 47 4.11 -7.58 -7.19
CA GLU A 47 3.22 -8.42 -6.38
C GLU A 47 3.73 -9.87 -6.29
N LYS A 48 4.20 -10.45 -7.40
CA LYS A 48 4.80 -11.79 -7.40
C LYS A 48 6.06 -11.86 -6.56
N LEU A 49 6.87 -10.80 -6.56
CA LEU A 49 8.05 -10.69 -5.72
C LEU A 49 7.66 -10.61 -4.23
N LEU A 50 6.68 -9.79 -3.88
CA LEU A 50 6.14 -9.73 -2.52
C LEU A 50 5.62 -11.07 -2.05
N ARG A 51 4.86 -11.82 -2.87
CA ARG A 51 4.40 -13.18 -2.52
C ARG A 51 5.53 -14.18 -2.25
N LYS A 52 6.76 -13.90 -2.72
CA LYS A 52 7.95 -14.72 -2.45
C LYS A 52 8.69 -14.28 -1.20
N LEU A 53 8.75 -12.97 -0.93
CA LEU A 53 9.41 -12.41 0.25
C LEU A 53 8.56 -12.54 1.51
N VAL A 54 7.28 -12.23 1.38
CA VAL A 54 6.30 -12.23 2.45
C VAL A 54 5.19 -13.22 2.11
N ASN A 55 4.59 -13.81 3.14
CA ASN A 55 3.52 -14.78 2.93
C ASN A 55 2.37 -14.09 2.17
N GLY A 56 1.73 -14.76 1.21
CA GLY A 56 0.76 -14.12 0.30
C GLY A 56 -0.45 -13.48 1.00
N ASN A 57 -0.63 -13.73 2.29
CA ASN A 57 -1.74 -13.26 3.12
C ASN A 57 -1.34 -12.17 4.14
N THR A 58 -0.10 -11.66 4.06
CA THR A 58 0.47 -10.68 5.00
C THR A 58 0.73 -9.32 4.35
N PHE A 59 0.21 -9.08 3.14
CA PHE A 59 0.35 -7.79 2.47
C PHE A 59 -0.85 -7.49 1.57
N LYS A 60 -1.01 -6.20 1.23
CA LYS A 60 -2.01 -5.68 0.29
C LYS A 60 -1.39 -4.60 -0.56
N LEU A 61 -1.47 -4.74 -1.88
CA LEU A 61 -1.03 -3.74 -2.84
C LEU A 61 -2.28 -3.09 -3.46
N MET A 62 -2.44 -1.78 -3.24
CA MET A 62 -3.63 -1.04 -3.67
C MET A 62 -3.23 0.04 -4.69
N PRO A 63 -3.64 -0.07 -5.96
CA PRO A 63 -3.37 0.97 -6.93
C PRO A 63 -4.14 2.25 -6.56
N VAL A 64 -3.44 3.36 -6.44
CA VAL A 64 -4.01 4.68 -6.24
C VAL A 64 -4.50 5.17 -7.60
N LYS A 65 -5.77 4.89 -7.90
CA LYS A 65 -6.46 5.62 -8.97
C LYS A 65 -6.70 7.04 -8.45
N LEU A 66 -5.89 7.99 -8.90
CA LEU A 66 -6.14 9.41 -8.75
C LEU A 66 -7.51 9.77 -9.38
N SER A 67 -8.61 9.55 -8.66
CA SER A 67 -9.76 10.44 -8.80
C SER A 67 -9.36 11.72 -8.09
N ALA A 68 -8.83 12.66 -8.87
CA ALA A 68 -8.47 13.98 -8.40
C ALA A 68 -9.73 14.73 -7.94
N SER A 69 -10.15 14.52 -6.71
CA SER A 69 -10.85 15.55 -5.95
C SER A 69 -9.79 16.33 -5.19
N LYS A 70 -9.20 17.33 -5.87
CA LYS A 70 -8.50 18.42 -5.21
C LYS A 70 -9.52 19.14 -4.31
N THR A 71 -9.64 18.71 -3.06
CA THR A 71 -10.18 19.59 -2.04
C THR A 71 -8.97 20.31 -1.44
N ASP A 72 -8.67 21.46 -2.03
CA ASP A 72 -7.71 22.42 -1.51
C ASP A 72 -8.24 22.90 -0.14
N VAL A 73 -7.74 22.32 0.94
CA VAL A 73 -7.92 22.85 2.30
C VAL A 73 -6.55 22.91 2.95
N ASN A 74 -5.88 24.04 2.74
CA ASN A 74 -4.95 24.62 3.70
C ASN A 74 -3.65 23.85 3.99
N GLY A 75 -2.89 23.49 2.95
CA GLY A 75 -1.43 23.34 3.06
C GLY A 75 -0.89 22.20 3.96
N GLU A 76 -1.73 21.23 4.32
CA GLU A 76 -1.33 20.03 5.04
C GLU A 76 -1.68 18.79 4.21
N GLU A 77 -0.67 18.06 3.76
CA GLU A 77 -0.81 16.80 2.99
C GLU A 77 -1.46 15.73 3.87
N LYS A 78 -2.79 15.77 3.95
CA LYS A 78 -3.59 14.78 4.65
C LYS A 78 -4.07 13.75 3.64
N ILE A 79 -3.33 12.65 3.53
CA ILE A 79 -3.70 11.49 2.71
C ILE A 79 -4.96 10.87 3.34
N THR A 80 -6.13 11.32 2.89
CA THR A 80 -7.42 10.74 3.30
C THR A 80 -7.64 9.51 2.45
N ILE A 81 -7.24 8.35 2.98
CA ILE A 81 -7.55 7.05 2.38
C ILE A 81 -9.06 6.83 2.55
N MET A 82 -9.84 7.15 1.52
CA MET A 82 -11.27 6.85 1.51
C MET A 82 -11.45 5.36 1.24
N GLU A 83 -11.57 4.56 2.30
CA GLU A 83 -12.10 3.19 2.18
C GLU A 83 -13.53 3.26 1.66
N SER A 84 -13.70 2.94 0.38
CA SER A 84 -15.01 2.62 -0.18
C SER A 84 -15.42 1.22 0.30
N VAL A 85 -15.71 1.09 1.60
CA VAL A 85 -16.37 -0.11 2.11
C VAL A 85 -17.84 -0.03 1.67
N LYS A 86 -18.13 -0.63 0.52
CA LYS A 86 -19.51 -0.88 0.12
C LYS A 86 -20.03 -1.99 1.03
N VAL A 87 -20.55 -1.61 2.20
CA VAL A 87 -21.34 -2.50 3.05
C VAL A 87 -22.64 -2.77 2.30
N SER A 88 -22.63 -3.81 1.45
CA SER A 88 -23.85 -4.48 1.05
C SER A 88 -24.20 -5.48 2.14
N ALA A 89 -25.29 -5.21 2.84
CA ALA A 89 -26.01 -6.22 3.60
C ALA A 89 -27.53 -6.01 3.37
N PRO A 90 -28.31 -7.11 3.43
CA PRO A 90 -29.55 -7.34 2.67
C PRO A 90 -30.80 -6.64 3.19
#